data_AF-A0A149UM90-F1
#
_entry.id   AF-A0A149UM90-F1
#
_cell.length_a   1.000
_cell.length_b   1.000
_cell.length_c   1.000
_cell.angle_alpha   90.00
_cell.angle_beta   90.00
_cell.angle_gamma   90.00
#
_symmetry.space_group_name_H-M   'P 1'
#
loop_
_entity.id
_entity.type
_entity.pdbx_description
1 polymer ?
#
loop_
_entity_poly.entity_id
_entity_poly.type
_entity_poly.pdbx_seq_one_letter_code
_entity_poly.pdbx_strand_id
1 'polypeptide(L)'
;MMQTITRAIVQGYIWHISGVVHAERAVGLVQKFETLYGVNSTAQQRWRGKKAGRASARLFLFPANRTPNFFWWLLFTDGETVAREREHDLALVTDPRKRLTWGSEFESVQVSGQTKQAQWTWRLTPKRLDEWRLAIKTAIRHSQSDGQIKFLVSRYQRLPGFRGVREQVSYLRHYTKSEWVRTRRGECNFLPKNNPPYVRLRSSPGVEIDLLIDRMLAGLPPFSDEIRFSNADKAQAAFIAAEDSWGDK
;
A
#
# COMPACT_ATOMS: atom_id res chain seq x y z
N MET A 1 5.16 -5.39 0.77
CA MET A 1 3.99 -5.73 -0.07
C MET A 1 3.74 -4.74 -1.23
N MET A 2 3.52 -3.43 -1.00
CA MET A 2 3.22 -2.45 -2.09
C MET A 2 4.22 -2.48 -3.27
N GLN A 3 5.52 -2.66 -3.01
CA GLN A 3 6.55 -2.84 -4.06
C GLN A 3 6.34 -4.11 -4.90
N THR A 4 5.96 -5.21 -4.25
CA THR A 4 5.70 -6.50 -4.91
C THR A 4 4.51 -6.38 -5.86
N ILE A 5 3.45 -5.69 -5.43
CA ILE A 5 2.28 -5.38 -6.26
C ILE A 5 2.70 -4.52 -7.45
N THR A 6 3.47 -3.43 -7.23
CA THR A 6 4.00 -2.61 -8.33
C THR A 6 4.80 -3.43 -9.33
N ARG A 7 5.63 -4.37 -8.87
CA ARG A 7 6.39 -5.27 -9.74
C ARG A 7 5.47 -6.19 -10.56
N ALA A 8 4.38 -6.69 -9.97
CA ALA A 8 3.38 -7.46 -10.70
C ALA A 8 2.72 -6.62 -11.80
N ILE A 9 2.35 -5.37 -11.51
CA ILE A 9 1.78 -4.46 -12.51
C ILE A 9 2.77 -4.24 -13.67
N VAL A 10 4.05 -3.97 -13.36
CA VAL A 10 5.10 -3.81 -14.38
C VAL A 10 5.30 -5.11 -15.21
N GLN A 11 5.06 -6.27 -14.62
CA GLN A 11 5.09 -7.57 -15.31
C GLN A 11 3.84 -7.83 -16.17
N GLY A 12 2.89 -6.91 -16.23
CA GLY A 12 1.69 -6.97 -17.07
C GLY A 12 0.42 -7.42 -16.35
N TYR A 13 0.44 -7.53 -15.02
CA TYR A 13 -0.77 -7.80 -14.23
C TYR A 13 -1.58 -6.51 -14.04
N ILE A 14 -2.36 -6.16 -15.05
CA ILE A 14 -3.00 -4.84 -15.21
C ILE A 14 -4.50 -4.83 -14.88
N TRP A 15 -5.14 -5.99 -14.82
CA TRP A 15 -6.52 -6.11 -14.34
C TRP A 15 -6.51 -6.43 -12.86
N HIS A 16 -7.43 -5.88 -12.09
CA HIS A 16 -7.46 -6.15 -10.66
C HIS A 16 -8.87 -6.11 -10.07
N ILE A 17 -8.99 -6.78 -8.94
CA ILE A 17 -10.07 -6.65 -7.96
C ILE A 17 -9.44 -6.78 -6.57
N SER A 18 -10.04 -6.13 -5.57
CA SER A 18 -9.51 -6.10 -4.21
C SER A 18 -10.64 -6.02 -3.20
N GLY A 19 -10.36 -6.44 -1.97
CA GLY A 19 -11.34 -6.38 -0.90
C GLY A 19 -10.76 -6.69 0.47
N VAL A 20 -11.66 -6.98 1.39
CA VAL A 20 -11.35 -7.37 2.78
C VAL A 20 -11.97 -8.74 3.04
N VAL A 21 -11.28 -9.59 3.79
CA VAL A 21 -11.79 -10.90 4.22
C VAL A 21 -11.42 -11.14 5.68
N HIS A 22 -12.35 -11.70 6.46
CA HIS A 22 -12.07 -12.13 7.83
C HIS A 22 -11.10 -13.32 7.83
N ALA A 23 -10.23 -13.42 8.85
CA ALA A 23 -9.20 -14.46 8.94
C ALA A 23 -9.75 -15.88 8.79
N GLU A 24 -10.91 -16.18 9.41
CA GLU A 24 -11.59 -17.48 9.30
C GLU A 24 -11.99 -17.86 7.87
N ARG A 25 -12.25 -16.87 7.01
CA ARG A 25 -12.68 -17.09 5.62
C ARG A 25 -11.52 -16.97 4.63
N ALA A 26 -10.31 -16.64 5.10
CA ALA A 26 -9.18 -16.35 4.23
C ALA A 26 -8.71 -17.61 3.47
N VAL A 27 -8.66 -18.78 4.13
CA VAL A 27 -8.31 -20.05 3.47
C VAL A 27 -9.33 -20.39 2.37
N GLY A 28 -10.63 -20.29 2.67
CA GLY A 28 -11.69 -20.54 1.69
C GLY A 28 -11.62 -19.59 0.49
N LEU A 29 -11.26 -18.32 0.70
CA LEU A 29 -11.04 -17.36 -0.38
C LEU A 29 -9.84 -17.76 -1.26
N VAL A 30 -8.72 -18.16 -0.66
CA VAL A 30 -7.53 -18.63 -1.39
C VAL A 30 -7.87 -19.86 -2.22
N GLN A 31 -8.57 -20.84 -1.65
CA GLN A 31 -9.01 -22.05 -2.35
C GLN A 31 -9.98 -21.75 -3.51
N LYS A 32 -10.93 -20.81 -3.30
CA LYS A 32 -11.82 -20.32 -4.37
C LYS A 32 -10.99 -19.78 -5.53
N PHE A 33 -10.05 -18.87 -5.26
CA PHE A 33 -9.25 -18.22 -6.29
C PHE A 33 -8.23 -19.16 -6.93
N GLU A 34 -7.73 -20.16 -6.21
CA GLU A 34 -6.92 -21.21 -6.80
C GLU A 34 -7.72 -22.04 -7.80
N THR A 35 -8.89 -22.52 -7.40
CA THR A 35 -9.77 -23.32 -8.25
C THR A 35 -10.20 -22.55 -9.51
N LEU A 36 -10.56 -21.27 -9.38
CA LEU A 36 -11.10 -20.48 -10.48
C LEU A 36 -10.01 -19.87 -11.39
N TYR A 37 -8.87 -19.48 -10.82
CA TYR A 37 -7.90 -18.62 -11.50
C TYR A 37 -6.45 -19.13 -11.45
N GLY A 38 -6.18 -20.22 -10.72
CA GLY A 38 -4.85 -20.82 -10.60
C GLY A 38 -3.80 -19.86 -10.03
N VAL A 39 -4.12 -19.14 -8.95
CA VAL A 39 -3.26 -18.12 -8.33
C VAL A 39 -1.90 -18.65 -7.85
N ASN A 40 -1.81 -19.95 -7.55
CA ASN A 40 -0.59 -20.68 -7.14
C ASN A 40 0.14 -21.32 -8.32
N SER A 41 -0.26 -21.04 -9.57
CA SER A 41 0.44 -21.52 -10.76
C SER A 41 1.94 -21.20 -10.69
N THR A 42 2.78 -22.17 -11.01
CA THR A 42 4.24 -22.00 -11.10
C THR A 42 4.63 -21.02 -12.22
N ALA A 43 5.87 -20.54 -12.22
CA ALA A 43 6.37 -19.68 -13.30
C ALA A 43 6.24 -20.34 -14.68
N GLN A 44 6.50 -21.65 -14.78
CA GLN A 44 6.39 -22.40 -16.02
C GLN A 44 4.93 -22.54 -16.48
N GLN A 45 4.00 -22.85 -15.58
CA GLN A 45 2.57 -22.92 -15.89
C GLN A 45 2.04 -21.57 -16.38
N ARG A 46 2.40 -20.47 -15.72
CA ARG A 46 2.04 -19.11 -16.17
C ARG A 46 2.60 -18.77 -17.54
N TRP A 47 3.85 -19.14 -17.81
CA TRP A 47 4.46 -18.92 -19.13
C TRP A 47 3.72 -19.70 -20.23
N ARG A 48 3.41 -20.97 -19.99
CA ARG A 48 2.64 -21.80 -20.93
C ARG A 48 1.23 -21.25 -21.14
N GLY A 49 0.55 -20.84 -20.07
CA GLY A 49 -0.77 -20.21 -20.11
C GLY A 49 -0.77 -18.93 -20.97
N LYS A 50 0.21 -18.05 -20.74
CA LYS A 50 0.40 -16.83 -21.54
C LYS A 50 0.63 -17.13 -23.02
N LYS A 51 1.44 -18.15 -23.35
CA LYS A 51 1.65 -18.58 -24.75
C LYS A 51 0.36 -19.09 -25.39
N ALA A 52 -0.54 -19.68 -24.61
CA ALA A 52 -1.85 -20.14 -25.04
C ALA A 52 -2.95 -19.05 -24.96
N GLY A 53 -2.60 -17.78 -24.73
CA GLY A 53 -3.56 -16.67 -24.67
C GLY A 53 -4.39 -16.58 -23.38
N ARG A 54 -4.10 -17.41 -22.37
CA ARG A 54 -4.81 -17.41 -21.08
C ARG A 54 -4.22 -16.39 -20.12
N ALA A 55 -5.08 -15.68 -19.39
CA ALA A 55 -4.63 -14.77 -18.36
C ALA A 55 -4.00 -15.55 -17.19
N SER A 56 -2.95 -14.99 -16.60
CA SER A 56 -2.37 -15.47 -15.35
C SER A 56 -2.87 -14.61 -14.19
N ALA A 57 -3.16 -15.23 -13.04
CA ALA A 57 -3.56 -14.53 -11.83
C ALA A 57 -2.46 -14.51 -10.76
N ARG A 58 -2.50 -13.50 -9.89
CA ARG A 58 -1.71 -13.41 -8.66
C ARG A 58 -2.56 -12.85 -7.54
N LEU A 59 -2.55 -13.54 -6.41
CA LEU A 59 -3.22 -13.13 -5.20
C LEU A 59 -2.19 -12.61 -4.19
N PHE A 60 -2.50 -11.47 -3.58
CA PHE A 60 -1.75 -10.89 -2.46
C PHE A 60 -2.70 -10.74 -1.29
N LEU A 61 -2.28 -11.15 -0.09
CA LEU A 61 -2.99 -10.89 1.16
C LEU A 61 -2.07 -10.15 2.12
N PHE A 62 -2.63 -9.20 2.86
CA PHE A 62 -1.93 -8.47 3.89
C PHE A 62 -2.84 -8.29 5.11
N PRO A 63 -2.39 -8.65 6.32
CA PRO A 63 -3.20 -8.52 7.52
C PRO A 63 -3.44 -7.04 7.84
N ALA A 64 -4.69 -6.70 8.12
CA ALA A 64 -5.09 -5.38 8.57
C ALA A 64 -4.60 -5.14 10.01
N ASN A 65 -4.23 -3.90 10.30
CA ASN A 65 -3.73 -3.58 11.63
C ASN A 65 -4.84 -3.71 12.68
N ARG A 66 -4.54 -4.34 13.82
CA ARG A 66 -5.42 -4.49 15.00
C ARG A 66 -6.81 -5.07 14.73
N THR A 67 -6.99 -5.79 13.62
CA THR A 67 -8.26 -6.49 13.31
C THR A 67 -7.97 -7.86 12.72
N PRO A 68 -8.85 -8.86 12.93
CA PRO A 68 -8.70 -10.20 12.34
C PRO A 68 -9.11 -10.22 10.86
N ASN A 69 -8.71 -9.22 10.08
CA ASN A 69 -9.06 -9.07 8.68
C ASN A 69 -7.80 -9.05 7.81
N PHE A 70 -7.90 -9.56 6.59
CA PHE A 70 -6.90 -9.40 5.54
C PHE A 70 -7.43 -8.44 4.48
N PHE A 71 -6.61 -7.49 4.08
CA PHE A 71 -6.74 -6.87 2.77
C PHE A 71 -6.23 -7.85 1.72
N TRP A 72 -6.97 -7.99 0.62
CA TRP A 72 -6.56 -8.85 -0.49
C TRP A 72 -6.61 -8.12 -1.83
N TRP A 73 -5.71 -8.48 -2.72
CA TRP A 73 -5.62 -7.98 -4.10
C TRP A 73 -5.41 -9.15 -5.04
N LEU A 74 -6.33 -9.31 -5.98
CA LEU A 74 -6.24 -10.28 -7.05
C LEU A 74 -5.97 -9.53 -8.34
N LEU A 75 -4.81 -9.80 -8.95
CA LEU A 75 -4.40 -9.16 -10.20
C LEU A 75 -4.31 -10.21 -11.31
N PHE A 76 -4.65 -9.80 -12.54
CA PHE A 76 -4.58 -10.62 -13.73
C PHE A 76 -3.77 -9.95 -14.83
N THR A 77 -3.05 -10.77 -15.61
CA THR A 77 -2.58 -10.32 -16.91
C THR A 77 -3.73 -10.17 -17.88
N ASP A 78 -3.45 -9.56 -19.03
CA ASP A 78 -4.36 -9.71 -20.16
C ASP A 78 -4.42 -11.17 -20.64
N GLY A 79 -5.50 -11.52 -21.35
CA GLY A 79 -5.81 -12.87 -21.83
C GLY A 79 -7.18 -13.39 -21.41
N GLU A 80 -7.49 -14.60 -21.84
CA GLU A 80 -8.73 -15.31 -21.54
C GLU A 80 -8.81 -15.70 -20.05
N THR A 81 -9.91 -15.35 -19.39
CA THR A 81 -10.19 -15.70 -17.99
C THR A 81 -11.67 -15.59 -17.68
N VAL A 82 -12.18 -16.55 -16.89
CA VAL A 82 -13.56 -16.52 -16.37
C VAL A 82 -13.80 -15.37 -15.39
N ALA A 83 -12.75 -14.68 -14.93
CA ALA A 83 -12.86 -13.51 -14.07
C ALA A 83 -13.64 -12.36 -14.74
N ARG A 84 -13.57 -12.21 -16.08
CA ARG A 84 -14.29 -11.16 -16.79
C ARG A 84 -15.82 -11.30 -16.71
N GLU A 85 -16.30 -12.54 -16.55
CA GLU A 85 -17.73 -12.84 -16.44
C GLU A 85 -18.18 -12.88 -14.98
N ARG A 86 -17.32 -13.36 -14.08
CA ARG A 86 -17.67 -13.64 -12.68
C ARG A 86 -17.39 -12.51 -11.70
N GLU A 87 -16.44 -11.64 -12.00
CA GLU A 87 -15.98 -10.60 -11.06
C GLU A 87 -16.40 -9.22 -11.59
N HIS A 88 -17.57 -8.75 -11.14
CA HIS A 88 -18.21 -7.52 -11.64
C HIS A 88 -17.40 -6.23 -11.42
N ASP A 89 -16.47 -6.24 -10.47
CA ASP A 89 -15.60 -5.10 -10.14
C ASP A 89 -14.20 -5.18 -10.74
N LEU A 90 -13.98 -6.09 -11.69
CA LEU A 90 -12.72 -6.18 -12.41
C LEU A 90 -12.44 -4.87 -13.16
N ALA A 91 -11.30 -4.24 -12.85
CA ALA A 91 -10.92 -2.95 -13.40
C ALA A 91 -9.46 -2.94 -13.88
N LEU A 92 -9.16 -2.05 -14.83
CA LEU A 92 -7.78 -1.77 -15.22
C LEU A 92 -7.12 -0.88 -14.16
N VAL A 93 -5.87 -1.17 -13.81
CA VAL A 93 -5.06 -0.35 -12.89
C VAL A 93 -4.88 1.10 -13.35
N THR A 94 -5.07 1.36 -14.65
CA THR A 94 -4.99 2.69 -15.26
C THR A 94 -6.30 3.47 -15.15
N ASP A 95 -7.43 2.82 -14.88
CA ASP A 95 -8.74 3.47 -14.76
C ASP A 95 -8.73 4.46 -13.60
N PRO A 96 -8.91 5.78 -13.86
CA PRO A 96 -8.90 6.79 -12.81
C PRO A 96 -10.04 6.63 -11.79
N ARG A 97 -11.14 5.95 -12.13
CA ARG A 97 -12.30 5.76 -11.23
C ARG A 97 -12.16 4.54 -10.34
N LYS A 98 -11.40 3.54 -10.77
CA LYS A 98 -11.23 2.25 -10.08
C LYS A 98 -9.75 1.89 -9.92
N ARG A 99 -8.91 2.86 -9.53
CA ARG A 99 -7.48 2.61 -9.31
C ARG A 99 -7.28 1.54 -8.23
N LEU A 100 -6.21 0.77 -8.38
CA LEU A 100 -5.76 -0.15 -7.33
C LEU A 100 -5.38 0.64 -6.07
N THR A 101 -6.06 0.38 -4.95
CA THR A 101 -5.79 1.04 -3.68
C THR A 101 -5.08 0.12 -2.69
N TRP A 102 -4.30 0.70 -1.79
CA TRP A 102 -3.81 0.03 -0.59
C TRP A 102 -4.65 0.52 0.60
N GLY A 103 -5.64 -0.28 1.00
CA GLY A 103 -6.68 0.16 1.92
C GLY A 103 -7.42 1.38 1.37
N SER A 104 -7.68 2.37 2.24
CA SER A 104 -8.27 3.67 1.87
C SER A 104 -7.23 4.78 1.68
N GLU A 105 -5.95 4.49 1.90
CA GLU A 105 -4.93 5.52 2.09
C GLU A 105 -4.14 5.84 0.85
N PHE A 106 -3.75 4.82 0.08
CA PHE A 106 -2.91 4.98 -1.10
C PHE A 106 -3.57 4.41 -2.35
N GLU A 107 -3.22 4.97 -3.50
CA GLU A 107 -3.61 4.50 -4.83
C GLU A 107 -2.39 4.39 -5.74
N SER A 108 -2.45 3.41 -6.65
CA SER A 108 -1.45 3.20 -7.69
C SER A 108 -1.69 4.16 -8.86
N VAL A 109 -0.62 4.82 -9.32
CA VAL A 109 -0.66 5.74 -10.46
C VAL A 109 0.56 5.56 -11.36
N GLN A 110 0.36 5.84 -12.64
CA GLN A 110 1.45 6.02 -13.58
C GLN A 110 1.96 7.45 -13.50
N VAL A 111 3.28 7.61 -13.40
CA VAL A 111 3.98 8.88 -13.55
C VAL A 111 4.80 8.80 -14.84
N SER A 112 4.84 9.91 -15.58
CA SER A 112 5.79 10.03 -16.69
C SER A 112 7.22 9.92 -16.14
N GLY A 113 7.96 8.94 -16.65
CA GLY A 113 9.39 8.81 -16.40
C GLY A 113 10.17 9.82 -17.23
N GLN A 114 11.38 10.17 -16.77
CA GLN A 114 12.35 10.91 -17.61
C GLN A 114 12.76 10.08 -18.85
N THR A 115 12.68 8.75 -18.75
CA THR A 115 13.09 7.79 -19.78
C THR A 115 11.90 7.15 -20.50
N LYS A 116 11.00 7.93 -21.13
CA LYS A 116 9.89 7.54 -22.04
C LYS A 116 8.89 6.43 -21.61
N GLN A 117 9.19 5.59 -20.63
CA GLN A 117 8.32 4.54 -20.08
C GLN A 117 7.64 5.08 -18.83
N ALA A 118 6.31 4.92 -18.78
CA ALA A 118 5.52 5.24 -17.61
C ALA A 118 5.99 4.38 -16.42
N GLN A 119 6.31 5.03 -15.30
CA GLN A 119 6.70 4.35 -14.07
C GLN A 119 5.51 4.30 -13.12
N TRP A 120 5.22 3.11 -12.61
CA TRP A 120 4.20 2.93 -11.58
C TRP A 120 4.72 3.35 -10.22
N THR A 121 3.95 4.15 -9.49
CA THR A 121 4.20 4.55 -8.11
C THR A 121 2.91 4.49 -7.29
N TRP A 122 3.06 4.58 -5.98
CA TRP A 122 1.96 4.86 -5.09
C TRP A 122 1.94 6.34 -4.69
N ARG A 123 0.75 6.85 -4.40
CA ARG A 123 0.49 8.16 -3.80
C ARG A 123 -0.70 8.05 -2.84
N LEU A 124 -0.87 9.01 -1.93
CA LEU A 124 -2.10 9.14 -1.14
C LEU A 124 -3.30 9.34 -2.07
N THR A 125 -4.44 8.78 -1.68
CA THR A 125 -5.72 9.08 -2.35
C THR A 125 -6.03 10.57 -2.28
N PRO A 126 -6.77 11.15 -3.25
CA PRO A 126 -7.14 12.57 -3.22
C PRO A 126 -7.84 12.95 -1.91
N LYS A 127 -8.79 12.12 -1.46
CA LYS A 127 -9.47 12.31 -0.17
C LYS A 127 -8.49 12.38 0.99
N ARG A 128 -7.52 11.45 1.05
CA ARG A 128 -6.56 11.42 2.15
C ARG A 128 -5.63 12.62 2.14
N LEU A 129 -5.18 13.06 0.96
CA LEU A 129 -4.37 14.27 0.82
C LEU A 129 -5.13 15.51 1.32
N ASP A 130 -6.42 15.60 1.01
CA ASP A 130 -7.29 16.70 1.44
C ASP A 130 -7.49 16.71 2.96
N GLU A 131 -7.70 15.53 3.57
CA GLU A 131 -7.74 15.37 5.03
C GLU A 131 -6.44 15.84 5.70
N TRP A 132 -5.28 15.52 5.11
CA TRP A 132 -3.98 16.03 5.58
C TRP A 132 -3.89 17.55 5.53
N ARG A 133 -4.30 18.18 4.41
CA ARG A 133 -4.32 19.64 4.30
C ARG A 133 -5.21 20.28 5.36
N LEU A 134 -6.41 19.73 5.54
CA LEU A 134 -7.36 20.25 6.52
C LEU A 134 -6.82 20.10 7.95
N ALA A 135 -6.25 18.95 8.29
CA ALA A 135 -5.64 18.72 9.60
C ALA A 135 -4.49 19.71 9.89
N ILE A 136 -3.62 19.96 8.91
CA ILE A 136 -2.53 20.95 9.01
C ILE A 136 -3.10 22.35 9.24
N LYS A 137 -4.07 22.76 8.41
CA LYS A 137 -4.72 24.07 8.52
C LYS A 137 -5.34 24.27 9.90
N THR A 138 -6.06 23.26 10.39
CA THR A 138 -6.71 23.30 11.71
C THR A 138 -5.70 23.38 12.84
N ALA A 139 -4.65 22.54 12.79
CA ALA A 139 -3.60 22.54 13.81
C ALA A 139 -2.86 23.89 13.89
N ILE A 140 -2.62 24.56 12.76
CA ILE A 140 -1.92 25.85 12.75
C ILE A 140 -2.82 26.98 13.27
N ARG A 141 -4.09 27.02 12.83
CA ARG A 141 -5.00 28.15 13.08
C ARG A 141 -5.73 28.08 14.41
N HIS A 142 -6.06 26.89 14.88
CA HIS A 142 -6.96 26.69 16.03
C HIS A 142 -6.28 26.04 17.23
N SER A 143 -5.08 25.47 17.07
CA SER A 143 -4.37 24.90 18.21
C SER A 143 -3.64 25.99 18.98
N GLN A 144 -3.91 26.07 20.29
CA GLN A 144 -3.16 26.93 21.21
C GLN A 144 -1.72 26.42 21.45
N SER A 145 -1.44 25.16 21.10
CA SER A 145 -0.12 24.55 21.27
C SER A 145 0.46 24.01 19.96
N ASP A 146 1.79 23.90 19.90
CA ASP A 146 2.50 23.36 18.73
C ASP A 146 2.48 21.83 18.67
N GLY A 147 1.90 21.15 19.66
CA GLY A 147 1.92 19.69 19.76
C GLY A 147 1.27 19.01 18.56
N GLN A 148 0.12 19.53 18.12
CA GLN A 148 -0.63 18.95 16.99
C GLN A 148 0.15 19.06 15.66
N ILE A 149 0.75 20.22 15.38
CA ILE A 149 1.52 20.37 14.15
C ILE A 149 2.80 19.52 14.20
N LYS A 150 3.48 19.45 15.34
CA LYS A 150 4.65 18.56 15.52
C LYS A 150 4.27 17.10 15.25
N PHE A 151 3.15 16.64 15.79
CA PHE A 151 2.64 15.29 15.57
C PHE A 151 2.34 15.02 14.08
N LEU A 152 1.60 15.91 13.43
CA LEU A 152 1.27 15.78 11.99
C LEU A 152 2.52 15.74 11.12
N VAL A 153 3.48 16.64 11.39
CA VAL A 153 4.75 16.72 10.66
C VAL A 153 5.57 15.46 10.85
N SER A 154 5.61 14.93 12.07
CA SER A 154 6.26 13.64 12.38
C SER A 154 5.59 12.48 11.65
N ARG A 155 4.26 12.49 11.53
CA ARG A 155 3.49 11.41 10.90
C ARG A 155 3.66 11.40 9.38
N TYR A 156 3.52 12.53 8.67
CA TYR A 156 3.69 12.51 7.21
C TYR A 156 5.14 12.22 6.77
N GLN A 157 6.13 12.49 7.63
CA GLN A 157 7.53 12.13 7.39
C GLN A 157 7.81 10.63 7.39
N ARG A 158 6.96 9.84 8.05
CA ARG A 158 7.07 8.38 8.11
C ARG A 158 6.29 7.69 7.00
N LEU A 159 5.63 8.44 6.12
CA LEU A 159 4.95 7.87 4.96
C LEU A 159 5.94 7.11 4.06
N PRO A 160 5.49 6.06 3.37
CA PRO A 160 6.36 5.24 2.53
C PRO A 160 6.94 6.10 1.40
N GLY A 161 8.26 6.05 1.23
CA GLY A 161 8.99 6.90 0.26
C GLY A 161 8.83 6.52 -1.21
N PHE A 162 7.62 6.19 -1.67
CA PHE A 162 7.32 6.07 -3.10
C PHE A 162 7.39 7.45 -3.76
N ARG A 163 7.72 7.52 -5.04
CA ARG A 163 7.89 8.81 -5.76
C ARG A 163 6.66 9.71 -5.60
N GLY A 164 5.46 9.18 -5.89
CA GLY A 164 4.21 9.94 -5.76
C GLY A 164 3.90 10.40 -4.33
N VAL A 165 4.15 9.55 -3.33
CA VAL A 165 4.04 9.93 -1.91
C VAL A 165 5.05 11.03 -1.56
N ARG A 166 6.31 10.95 -2.02
CA ARG A 166 7.33 11.97 -1.75
C ARG A 166 7.00 13.31 -2.38
N GLU A 167 6.44 13.31 -3.58
CA GLU A 167 5.93 14.53 -4.25
C GLU A 167 4.81 15.16 -3.41
N GLN A 168 3.86 14.37 -2.92
CA GLN A 168 2.79 14.87 -2.03
C GLN A 168 3.30 15.31 -0.65
N VAL A 169 4.28 14.63 -0.06
CA VAL A 169 4.91 15.07 1.20
C VAL A 169 5.65 16.39 1.00
N SER A 170 6.35 16.56 -0.12
CA SER A 170 6.95 17.84 -0.48
C SER A 170 5.88 18.93 -0.55
N TYR A 171 4.76 18.66 -1.23
CA TYR A 171 3.62 19.57 -1.28
C TYR A 171 3.07 19.91 0.12
N LEU A 172 2.85 18.92 0.99
CA LEU A 172 2.37 19.14 2.37
C LEU A 172 3.35 19.96 3.21
N ARG A 173 4.66 19.77 3.03
CA ARG A 173 5.69 20.60 3.69
C ARG A 173 5.62 22.06 3.25
N HIS A 174 5.51 22.32 1.95
CA HIS A 174 5.35 23.68 1.42
C HIS A 174 4.04 24.31 1.92
N TYR A 175 2.94 23.55 1.87
CA TYR A 175 1.65 23.99 2.40
C TYR A 175 1.72 24.36 3.88
N THR A 176 2.35 23.51 4.69
CA THR A 176 2.58 23.76 6.13
C THR A 176 3.38 25.04 6.35
N LYS A 177 4.46 25.25 5.59
CA LYS A 177 5.29 26.47 5.67
C LYS A 177 4.45 27.71 5.37
N SER A 178 3.70 27.69 4.28
CA SER A 178 2.88 28.82 3.85
C SER A 178 1.76 29.16 4.84
N GLU A 179 1.03 28.16 5.36
CA GLU A 179 -0.01 28.39 6.35
C GLU A 179 0.55 28.90 7.69
N TRP A 180 1.74 28.42 8.09
CA TRP A 180 2.42 28.89 9.30
C TRP A 180 2.79 30.36 9.20
N VAL A 181 3.47 30.76 8.12
CA VAL A 181 3.87 32.16 7.87
C VAL A 181 2.64 33.08 7.86
N ARG A 182 1.57 32.64 7.19
CA ARG A 182 0.32 33.41 7.08
C ARG A 182 -0.36 33.63 8.45
N THR A 183 -0.35 32.64 9.32
CA THR A 183 -1.12 32.66 10.58
C THR A 183 -0.32 33.20 11.74
N ARG A 184 0.95 32.80 11.88
CA ARG A 184 1.74 33.03 13.09
C ARG A 184 2.89 34.02 12.93
N ARG A 185 3.21 34.41 11.68
CA ARG A 185 4.33 35.29 11.30
C ARG A 185 5.69 34.74 11.79
N GLY A 186 6.54 34.30 10.87
CA GLY A 186 7.86 33.72 11.17
C GLY A 186 8.06 32.32 10.58
N GLU A 187 9.22 31.70 10.87
CA GLU A 187 9.59 30.38 10.33
C GLU A 187 8.97 29.22 11.14
N CYS A 188 8.65 28.11 10.46
CA CYS A 188 8.16 26.89 11.08
C CYS A 188 9.32 25.95 11.41
N ASN A 189 9.74 25.92 12.68
CA ASN A 189 10.89 25.14 13.15
C ASN A 189 10.65 23.62 13.20
N PHE A 190 9.44 23.15 12.89
CA PHE A 190 9.08 21.73 12.96
C PHE A 190 9.25 21.00 11.63
N LEU A 191 9.45 21.73 10.54
CA LEU A 191 9.59 21.12 9.23
C LEU A 191 10.90 20.33 9.14
N PRO A 192 10.86 19.08 8.64
CA PRO A 192 12.09 18.32 8.42
C PRO A 192 12.90 18.98 7.31
N LYS A 193 14.21 18.78 7.32
CA LYS A 193 15.08 19.22 6.22
C LYS A 193 14.83 18.40 4.95
N ASN A 194 14.64 17.10 5.11
CA ASN A 194 14.55 16.14 4.00
C ASN A 194 13.16 15.50 3.88
N ASN A 195 12.82 15.12 2.66
CA ASN A 195 11.66 14.24 2.41
C ASN A 195 11.98 12.80 2.85
N PRO A 196 10.96 11.94 3.05
CA PRO A 196 11.16 10.54 3.40
C PRO A 196 12.14 9.86 2.45
N PRO A 197 13.03 8.97 2.94
CA PRO A 197 13.96 8.24 2.09
C PRO A 197 13.18 7.33 1.13
N TYR A 198 13.72 7.09 -0.06
CA TYR A 198 13.09 6.16 -1.01
C TYR A 198 12.92 4.77 -0.39
N VAL A 199 11.79 4.13 -0.69
CA VAL A 199 11.59 2.73 -0.28
C VAL A 199 12.63 1.87 -1.00
N ARG A 200 13.52 1.23 -0.24
CA ARG A 200 14.49 0.29 -0.78
C ARG A 200 13.81 -1.05 -1.03
N LEU A 201 14.15 -1.72 -2.13
CA LEU A 201 13.66 -3.06 -2.38
C LEU A 201 14.22 -3.98 -1.28
N ARG A 202 13.35 -4.55 -0.48
CA ARG A 202 13.70 -5.64 0.43
C ARG A 202 13.04 -6.89 -0.12
N SER A 203 13.73 -8.03 -0.06
CA SER A 203 13.07 -9.30 -0.30
C SER A 203 11.92 -9.40 0.71
N SER A 204 10.73 -9.74 0.21
CA SER A 204 9.56 -9.97 1.04
C SER A 204 9.17 -11.41 0.74
N PRO A 205 9.75 -12.38 1.48
CA PRO A 205 9.34 -13.77 1.35
C PRO A 205 7.85 -13.86 1.67
N GLY A 206 7.15 -14.73 0.95
CA GLY A 206 5.79 -15.10 1.33
C GLY A 206 5.80 -15.74 2.71
N VAL A 207 4.73 -15.54 3.46
CA VAL A 207 4.50 -16.24 4.73
C VAL A 207 3.29 -17.13 4.52
N GLU A 208 3.35 -18.35 5.04
CA GLU A 208 2.21 -19.27 5.02
C GLU A 208 1.01 -18.65 5.73
N ILE A 209 -0.15 -18.73 5.09
CA ILE A 209 -1.35 -18.00 5.55
C ILE A 209 -1.87 -18.55 6.87
N ASP A 210 -1.79 -19.86 7.08
CA ASP A 210 -2.30 -20.54 8.28
C ASP A 210 -1.60 -20.02 9.54
N LEU A 211 -0.28 -19.80 9.47
CA LEU A 211 0.51 -19.24 10.55
C LEU A 211 0.05 -17.82 10.95
N LEU A 212 -0.40 -17.03 9.97
CA LEU A 212 -0.92 -15.68 10.24
C LEU A 212 -2.34 -15.75 10.82
N ILE A 213 -3.17 -16.67 10.34
CA ILE A 213 -4.55 -16.85 10.80
C ILE A 213 -4.58 -17.20 12.28
N ASP A 214 -3.84 -18.22 12.70
CA ASP A 214 -3.82 -18.67 14.10
C ASP A 214 -3.46 -17.53 15.06
N ARG A 215 -2.45 -16.73 14.68
CA ARG A 215 -2.01 -15.57 15.47
C ARG A 215 -3.08 -14.49 15.53
N MET A 216 -3.69 -14.16 14.38
CA MET A 216 -4.71 -13.12 14.31
C MET A 216 -5.96 -13.49 15.09
N LEU A 217 -6.39 -14.75 15.04
CA LEU A 217 -7.52 -15.25 15.83
C LEU A 217 -7.20 -15.30 17.33
N ALA A 218 -5.94 -15.53 17.70
CA ALA A 218 -5.47 -15.40 19.08
C ALA A 218 -5.28 -13.94 19.55
N GLY A 219 -5.61 -12.94 18.72
CA GLY A 219 -5.41 -11.52 19.05
C GLY A 219 -3.95 -11.07 19.09
N LEU A 220 -3.03 -11.90 18.57
CA LEU A 220 -1.61 -11.61 18.52
C LEU A 220 -1.28 -10.81 17.25
N PRO A 221 -0.16 -10.04 17.25
CA PRO A 221 0.33 -9.41 16.04
C PRO A 221 0.57 -10.45 14.93
N PRO A 222 0.10 -10.18 13.69
CA PRO A 222 0.15 -11.16 12.61
C PRO A 222 1.59 -11.55 12.26
N PHE A 223 2.50 -10.58 12.31
CA PHE A 223 3.93 -10.81 12.11
C PHE A 223 4.65 -10.72 13.46
N SER A 224 5.22 -11.83 13.94
CA SER A 224 6.21 -11.79 15.01
C SER A 224 7.58 -11.41 14.46
N ASP A 225 8.49 -10.99 15.32
CA ASP A 225 9.88 -10.76 14.95
C ASP A 225 10.50 -12.03 14.34
N GLU A 226 10.23 -13.21 14.88
CA GLU A 226 10.69 -14.49 14.29
C GLU A 226 10.13 -14.74 12.88
N ILE A 227 8.86 -14.39 12.61
CA ILE A 227 8.25 -14.49 11.28
C ILE A 227 8.81 -13.42 10.33
N ARG A 228 9.14 -12.24 10.86
CA ARG A 228 9.77 -11.14 10.11
C ARG A 228 11.24 -11.44 9.80
N PHE A 229 11.94 -12.19 10.66
CA PHE A 229 13.39 -12.44 10.62
C PHE A 229 13.78 -13.84 10.15
N SER A 230 12.85 -14.80 9.99
CA SER A 230 13.15 -16.11 9.40
C SER A 230 13.77 -16.03 8.00
N ASN A 231 13.67 -14.87 7.33
CA ASN A 231 14.29 -14.59 6.04
C ASN A 231 14.81 -13.14 5.89
N ALA A 232 15.05 -12.41 6.98
CA ALA A 232 15.45 -11.00 6.93
C ALA A 232 16.73 -10.75 7.75
N ASP A 233 17.77 -10.28 7.07
CA ASP A 233 19.06 -9.89 7.64
C ASP A 233 18.92 -8.74 8.65
N LYS A 234 19.74 -8.75 9.71
CA LYS A 234 19.57 -8.01 11.00
C LYS A 234 19.40 -6.48 10.89
N ALA A 235 19.60 -5.88 9.71
CA ALA A 235 19.35 -4.46 9.44
C ALA A 235 17.86 -4.08 9.23
N GLN A 236 16.94 -5.05 9.30
CA GLN A 236 15.53 -4.87 8.91
C GLN A 236 14.58 -4.32 10.00
N ALA A 237 14.98 -4.27 11.28
CA ALA A 237 14.11 -3.96 12.42
C ALA A 237 13.59 -2.49 12.52
N ALA A 238 14.27 -1.51 11.92
CA ALA A 238 13.99 -0.09 12.19
C ALA A 238 12.72 0.50 11.52
N PHE A 239 12.01 -0.25 10.68
CA PHE A 239 10.85 0.28 9.91
C PHE A 239 9.47 -0.08 10.50
N ILE A 240 9.41 -1.02 11.44
CA ILE A 240 8.17 -1.56 12.00
C ILE A 240 7.48 -0.56 12.93
N ALA A 241 8.24 0.28 13.65
CA ALA A 241 7.70 1.30 14.54
C ALA A 241 6.87 2.39 13.83
N ALA A 242 6.94 2.48 12.49
CA ALA A 242 6.06 3.36 11.73
C ALA A 242 4.65 2.76 11.53
N GLU A 243 4.50 1.43 11.46
CA GLU A 243 3.21 0.73 11.29
C GLU A 243 2.36 0.68 12.59
N ASP A 244 2.98 0.89 13.76
CA ASP A 244 2.27 0.95 15.05
C ASP A 244 1.52 2.27 15.28
N SER A 245 1.84 3.32 14.52
CA SER A 245 1.26 4.68 14.67
C SER A 245 -0.06 4.92 13.90
N TRP A 246 -0.63 3.87 13.28
CA TRP A 246 -1.81 3.99 12.41
C TRP A 246 -3.15 3.74 13.11
N GLY A 247 -3.13 3.62 14.45
CA GLY A 247 -4.28 3.18 15.25
C GLY A 247 -4.70 4.10 16.39
N ASP A 248 -4.31 5.38 16.39
CA ASP A 248 -4.86 6.34 17.35
C ASP A 248 -6.07 7.07 16.74
N LYS A 249 -7.23 6.65 17.26
CA LYS A 249 -8.62 7.15 17.18
C LYS A 249 -8.93 8.28 16.19
#